data_AF-T1AQ07-F1
#
_entry.id   AF-T1AQ07-F1
#
_cell.length_a   1.000
_cell.length_b   1.000
_cell.length_c   1.000
_cell.angle_alpha   90.00
_cell.angle_beta   90.00
_cell.angle_gamma   90.00
#
_symmetry.space_group_name_H-M   'P 1'
#
loop_
_entity.id
_entity.type
_entity.pdbx_description
1 polymer ?
#
loop_
_entity_poly.entity_id
_entity_poly.type
_entity_poly.pdbx_seq_one_letter_code
_entity_poly.pdbx_strand_id
1 'polypeptide(L)'
;QRWLTRRGPFEFRPVYPRDELRPSKRPPYQQVWFRLDGHASDDARLQRAMLAYASDFHLIGTATLPHGISYLSHEVQMASLDHALWFHRPFRVDEW
;
A
#
# COMPACT_ATOMS: atom_id res chain seq x y z
N GLN A 1 -7.13 -2.06 -15.05
CA GLN A 1 -6.79 -3.50 -14.86
C GLN A 1 -5.34 -3.88 -15.25
N ARG A 2 -4.66 -3.16 -16.16
CA ARG A 2 -3.30 -3.52 -16.65
C ARG A 2 -2.16 -3.44 -15.60
N TRP A 3 -2.37 -2.75 -14.48
CA TRP A 3 -1.37 -2.55 -13.41
C TRP A 3 -1.40 -3.63 -12.32
N LEU A 4 -2.47 -4.44 -12.25
CA LEU A 4 -2.60 -5.52 -11.25
C LEU A 4 -1.75 -6.75 -11.58
N THR A 5 -1.31 -6.89 -12.84
CA THR A 5 -0.61 -8.09 -13.35
C THR A 5 0.91 -7.91 -13.47
N ARG A 6 1.44 -6.70 -13.32
CA ARG A 6 2.89 -6.46 -13.24
C ARG A 6 3.28 -6.36 -11.78
N ARG A 7 4.29 -7.13 -11.35
CA ARG A 7 5.00 -6.80 -10.11
C ARG A 7 5.48 -5.36 -10.24
N GLY A 8 5.00 -4.50 -9.35
CA GLY A 8 5.47 -3.13 -9.24
C GLY A 8 6.93 -3.11 -8.79
N PRO A 9 7.58 -1.94 -8.82
CA PRO A 9 8.94 -1.80 -8.29
C PRO A 9 9.01 -2.01 -6.78
N PHE A 10 7.86 -2.04 -6.09
CA PHE A 10 7.76 -2.35 -4.67
C PHE A 10 7.28 -3.77 -4.44
N GLU A 11 7.97 -4.46 -3.56
CA GLU A 11 7.52 -5.70 -2.96
C GLU A 11 6.59 -5.38 -1.79
N PHE A 12 5.40 -5.98 -1.75
CA PHE A 12 4.45 -5.87 -0.65
C PHE A 12 4.16 -7.25 -0.06
N ARG A 13 4.28 -7.38 1.26
CA ARG A 13 4.03 -8.62 2.02
C ARG A 13 3.02 -8.35 3.13
N PRO A 14 1.72 -8.65 2.92
CA PRO A 14 0.73 -8.51 3.98
C PRO A 14 0.98 -9.54 5.08
N VAL A 15 0.91 -9.12 6.34
CA VAL A 15 1.01 -10.02 7.50
C VAL A 15 -0.19 -10.98 7.53
N TYR A 16 -1.36 -10.51 7.10
CA TYR A 16 -2.60 -11.29 7.03
C TYR A 16 -3.17 -11.26 5.60
N PRO A 17 -2.73 -12.17 4.70
CA PRO A 17 -3.25 -12.25 3.34
C PRO A 17 -4.78 -12.32 3.27
N ARG A 18 -5.38 -11.74 2.23
CA ARG A 18 -6.84 -11.71 2.00
C ARG A 18 -7.18 -12.11 0.58
N ASP A 19 -8.30 -12.81 0.41
CA ASP A 19 -8.93 -13.01 -0.89
C ASP A 19 -9.64 -11.70 -1.29
N GLU A 20 -9.08 -10.97 -2.26
CA GLU A 20 -9.66 -9.72 -2.77
C GLU A 20 -10.87 -9.97 -3.69
N LEU A 21 -11.06 -11.19 -4.21
CA LEU A 21 -12.20 -11.58 -5.04
C LEU A 21 -13.39 -12.03 -4.18
N ARG A 22 -13.12 -12.60 -3.01
CA ARG A 22 -14.11 -13.01 -2.00
C ARG A 22 -13.72 -12.51 -0.61
N PRO A 23 -13.76 -11.19 -0.39
CA PRO A 23 -13.40 -10.59 0.89
C PRO A 23 -14.35 -11.05 2.01
N SER A 24 -13.78 -11.32 3.19
CA SER A 24 -14.53 -11.49 4.43
C SER A 24 -14.35 -10.29 5.34
N LYS A 25 -15.31 -10.05 6.24
CA LYS A 25 -15.21 -8.98 7.24
C LYS A 25 -14.02 -9.20 8.17
N ARG A 26 -13.23 -8.15 8.41
CA ARG A 26 -12.06 -8.13 9.29
C ARG A 26 -12.01 -6.83 10.11
N PRO A 27 -11.30 -6.80 11.25
CA PRO A 27 -11.06 -5.57 11.99
C PRO A 27 -10.43 -4.45 11.12
N PRO A 28 -10.62 -3.16 11.47
CA PRO A 28 -10.16 -2.01 10.67
C PRO A 28 -8.66 -1.72 10.84
N TYR A 29 -7.82 -2.74 10.80
CA TYR A 29 -6.37 -2.59 10.81
C TYR A 29 -5.72 -3.63 9.90
N GLN A 30 -4.61 -3.25 9.27
CA GLN A 30 -3.76 -4.16 8.54
C GLN A 30 -2.29 -3.78 8.69
N GLN A 31 -1.42 -4.73 8.42
CA GLN A 31 0.02 -4.57 8.47
C GLN A 31 0.59 -5.16 7.19
N VAL A 32 1.43 -4.38 6.52
CA VAL A 32 2.07 -4.75 5.26
C VAL A 32 3.52 -4.35 5.36
N TRP A 33 4.42 -5.32 5.22
CA TRP A 33 5.83 -5.03 4.98
C TRP A 33 5.99 -4.61 3.52
N PHE A 34 6.74 -3.55 3.26
CA PHE A 34 7.07 -3.18 1.89
C PHE A 34 8.49 -2.63 1.77
N ARG A 35 9.10 -2.85 0.61
CA ARG A 35 10.36 -2.25 0.22
C ARG A 35 10.46 -2.14 -1.30
N LEU A 36 11.34 -1.28 -1.78
CA LEU A 36 11.75 -1.24 -3.18
C LEU A 36 12.51 -2.53 -3.55
N ASP A 37 12.10 -3.19 -4.63
CA ASP A 37 12.81 -4.31 -5.23
C ASP A 37 13.93 -3.79 -6.13
N GLY A 38 15.11 -3.59 -5.52
CA GLY A 38 16.29 -3.05 -6.18
C GLY A 38 17.01 -2.02 -5.31
N HIS A 39 18.03 -1.38 -5.87
CA HIS A 39 18.80 -0.36 -5.15
C HIS A 39 18.16 1.02 -5.27
N ALA A 40 17.90 1.67 -4.14
CA ALA A 40 17.45 3.05 -4.08
C ALA A 40 18.64 4.03 -4.06
N SER A 41 18.48 5.20 -4.69
CA SER A 41 19.44 6.30 -4.57
C SER A 41 19.64 6.73 -3.12
N ASP A 42 20.84 7.16 -2.77
CA ASP A 42 21.14 7.77 -1.47
C ASP A 42 20.61 9.21 -1.33
N ASP A 43 20.02 9.80 -2.39
CA ASP A 43 19.37 11.10 -2.28
C ASP A 43 18.12 10.99 -1.37
N ALA A 44 18.20 11.63 -0.21
CA ALA A 44 17.11 11.69 0.77
C ALA A 44 15.79 12.24 0.21
N ARG A 45 15.82 13.09 -0.83
CA ARG A 45 14.59 13.54 -1.52
C ARG A 45 13.95 12.40 -2.30
N LEU A 46 14.75 11.59 -2.99
CA LEU A 46 14.22 10.45 -3.75
C LEU A 46 13.70 9.37 -2.80
N GLN A 47 14.41 9.09 -1.70
CA GLN A 47 13.95 8.19 -0.63
C GLN A 47 12.56 8.59 -0.12
N ARG A 48 12.36 9.87 0.22
CA ARG A 48 11.04 10.42 0.63
C ARG A 48 9.99 10.33 -0.45
N ALA A 49 10.32 10.64 -1.70
CA ALA A 49 9.39 10.54 -2.82
C ALA A 49 8.94 9.09 -3.06
N MET A 50 9.86 8.13 -2.97
CA MET A 50 9.58 6.71 -3.11
C MET A 50 8.71 6.17 -1.96
N LEU A 51 8.98 6.57 -0.71
CA LEU A 51 8.11 6.23 0.43
C LEU A 51 6.72 6.85 0.27
N ALA A 52 6.63 8.11 -0.15
CA ALA A 52 5.35 8.77 -0.41
C ALA A 52 4.55 8.04 -1.48
N TYR A 53 5.20 7.63 -2.57
CA TYR A 53 4.59 6.80 -3.61
C TYR A 53 4.05 5.47 -3.06
N ALA A 54 4.83 4.74 -2.26
CA ALA A 54 4.44 3.44 -1.72
C ALA A 54 3.32 3.53 -0.67
N SER A 55 3.30 4.60 0.13
CA SER A 55 2.37 4.73 1.26
C SER A 55 0.88 4.76 0.88
N ASP A 56 0.54 5.16 -0.34
CA ASP A 56 -0.86 5.27 -0.78
C ASP A 56 -1.45 3.94 -1.33
N PHE A 57 -0.65 2.87 -1.45
CA PHE A 57 -1.10 1.61 -2.07
C PHE A 57 -2.15 0.84 -1.26
N HIS A 58 -1.96 0.78 0.06
CA HIS A 58 -2.78 -0.07 0.94
C HIS A 58 -3.59 0.71 1.98
N LEU A 59 -3.38 2.03 2.09
CA LEU A 59 -3.93 2.86 3.15
C LEU A 59 -5.47 2.86 3.16
N ILE A 60 -6.10 3.40 2.12
CA ILE A 60 -7.57 3.50 2.02
C ILE A 60 -8.25 2.12 2.02
N GLY A 61 -7.57 1.10 1.49
CA GLY A 61 -8.07 -0.28 1.49
C GLY A 61 -8.39 -0.81 2.89
N THR A 62 -7.73 -0.30 3.93
CA THR A 62 -7.99 -0.71 5.33
C THR A 62 -9.42 -0.43 5.75
N ALA A 63 -10.00 0.67 5.27
CA ALA A 63 -11.37 1.06 5.61
C ALA A 63 -12.41 0.07 5.04
N THR A 64 -12.08 -0.71 4.01
CA THR A 64 -12.99 -1.70 3.42
C THR A 64 -13.10 -3.00 4.21
N LEU A 65 -12.16 -3.25 5.12
CA LEU A 65 -12.05 -4.52 5.87
C LEU A 65 -13.30 -4.84 6.71
N PRO A 66 -13.89 -3.93 7.50
CA PRO A 66 -15.08 -4.24 8.31
C PRO A 66 -16.34 -4.50 7.48
N HIS A 67 -16.33 -4.01 6.24
CA HIS A 67 -17.46 -4.14 5.32
C HIS A 67 -17.40 -5.42 4.48
N GLY A 68 -16.24 -6.09 4.44
CA GLY A 68 -16.06 -7.30 3.62
C GLY A 68 -16.17 -6.98 2.13
N ILE A 69 -15.64 -5.82 1.73
CA ILE A 69 -15.58 -5.37 0.33
C ILE A 69 -14.11 -5.18 -0.09
N SER A 70 -13.85 -5.10 -1.39
CA SER A 70 -12.50 -4.88 -1.93
C SER A 70 -12.50 -3.75 -2.96
N TYR A 71 -11.32 -3.25 -3.31
CA TYR A 71 -11.15 -2.31 -4.43
C TYR A 71 -11.69 -2.87 -5.75
N LEU A 72 -11.73 -4.21 -5.87
CA LEU A 72 -12.24 -4.91 -7.06
C LEU A 72 -13.76 -5.11 -7.03
N SER A 73 -14.42 -4.83 -5.90
CA SER A 73 -15.88 -4.90 -5.81
C SER A 73 -16.52 -3.76 -6.62
N HIS A 74 -17.68 -4.02 -7.20
CA HIS A 74 -18.46 -3.03 -7.95
C HIS A 74 -19.46 -2.27 -7.04
N GLU A 75 -19.40 -2.50 -5.72
CA GLU A 75 -20.35 -1.98 -4.74
C GLU A 75 -20.02 -0.56 -4.27
N VAL A 76 -18.75 -0.16 -4.39
CA VAL A 76 -18.25 1.15 -3.93
C VAL A 76 -17.31 1.74 -4.97
N GLN A 77 -17.48 3.03 -5.26
CA GLN A 77 -16.49 3.81 -6.00
C GLN A 77 -15.52 4.43 -5.01
N MET A 78 -14.24 4.07 -5.11
CA MET A 78 -13.20 4.60 -4.23
C MET A 78 -12.32 5.60 -4.96
N ALA A 79 -11.97 6.68 -4.27
CA ALA A 79 -11.03 7.68 -4.72
C ALA A 79 -10.30 8.26 -3.49
N SER A 80 -8.99 8.50 -3.62
CA SER A 80 -8.25 9.29 -2.63
C SER A 80 -8.73 10.74 -2.71
N LEU A 81 -9.01 11.35 -1.55
CA LEU A 81 -9.40 12.76 -1.45
C LEU A 81 -8.20 13.62 -1.03
N ASP A 82 -7.55 13.20 0.05
CA ASP A 82 -6.32 13.76 0.57
C ASP A 82 -5.37 12.65 1.05
N HIS A 83 -4.11 13.03 1.26
CA HIS A 83 -3.08 12.18 1.83
C HIS A 83 -1.97 13.07 2.41
N ALA A 84 -1.63 12.85 3.68
CA ALA A 84 -0.63 13.63 4.39
C ALA A 84 0.41 12.72 5.05
N LEU A 85 1.68 13.13 4.97
CA LEU A 85 2.82 12.39 5.51
C LEU A 85 3.73 13.32 6.32
N TRP A 86 4.24 12.80 7.43
CA TRP A 86 5.26 13.45 8.24
C TRP A 86 6.48 12.52 8.35
N PHE A 87 7.63 12.97 7.84
CA PHE A 87 8.86 12.19 7.89
C PHE A 87 9.65 12.53 9.16
N HIS A 88 9.67 11.60 10.11
CA HIS A 88 10.29 11.85 11.43
C HIS A 88 11.79 11.55 11.49
N ARG A 89 12.30 10.67 10.63
CA ARG A 89 13.70 10.18 10.66
C ARG A 89 14.19 9.85 9.25
N PRO A 90 15.51 9.82 9.01
CA PRO A 90 16.08 9.20 7.82
C PRO A 90 15.74 7.70 7.76
N PHE A 91 15.63 7.15 6.56
CA PHE A 91 15.31 5.74 6.30
C PHE A 91 15.85 5.34 4.92
N ARG A 92 15.81 4.03 4.64
CA ARG A 92 16.05 3.44 3.34
C ARG A 92 14.83 2.68 2.84
N VAL A 93 14.34 3.03 1.66
CA VAL A 93 13.10 2.49 1.09
C VAL A 93 13.28 1.09 0.48
N ASP A 94 14.52 0.67 0.24
CA ASP A 94 14.91 -0.66 -0.22
C ASP A 94 15.30 -1.63 0.92
N GLU A 95 15.14 -1.18 2.18
CA GLU A 95 15.22 -2.00 3.39
C GLU A 95 13.81 -2.25 3.96
N TRP A 96 13.69 -3.21 4.88
CA TRP A 96 12.42 -3.55 5.55
C TRP A 96 12.12 -2.62 6.73
#